data_AF-A0A923V2C1-F1
#
_entry.id   AF-A0A923V2C1-F1
#
_cell.length_a   1.000
_cell.length_b   1.000
_cell.length_c   1.000
_cell.angle_alpha   90.00
_cell.angle_beta   90.00
_cell.angle_gamma   90.00
#
_symmetry.space_group_name_H-M   'P 1'
#
loop_
_entity.id
_entity.type
_entity.pdbx_description
1 polymer ?
#
loop_
_entity_poly.entity_id
_entity_poly.type
_entity_poly.pdbx_seq_one_letter_code
_entity_poly.pdbx_strand_id
1 'polypeptide(L)' 'MKYKRILLKLSGESLMGDKQYGIDNERVRQYAQDIKAVHDRGLEIAIVIGGGNIFRGLSAEKSGMDRAQADYMGMLA' A
#
# COMPACT_ATOMS: atom_id res chain seq x y z
N MET A 1 -22.87 5.33 -11.17
CA MET A 1 -21.47 4.81 -11.14
C MET A 1 -21.41 3.58 -12.04
N LYS A 2 -20.30 3.36 -12.78
CA LYS A 2 -20.17 2.24 -13.73
C LYS A 2 -20.01 0.88 -13.03
N TYR A 3 -19.39 0.86 -11.86
CA TYR A 3 -19.12 -0.36 -11.09
C TYR A 3 -19.89 -0.35 -9.77
N LYS A 4 -20.26 -1.54 -9.29
CA LYS A 4 -20.86 -1.75 -7.95
C LYS A 4 -19.80 -2.06 -6.89
N ARG A 5 -18.74 -2.78 -7.27
CA ARG A 5 -17.63 -3.20 -6.42
C ARG A 5 -16.30 -3.04 -7.15
N ILE A 6 -15.26 -2.64 -6.43
CA ILE A 6 -13.88 -2.60 -6.94
C ILE A 6 -12.89 -3.20 -5.95
N LEU A 7 -11.73 -3.63 -6.48
CA LEU A 7 -10.52 -3.87 -5.72
C LEU A 7 -9.54 -2.72 -6.02
N LEU A 8 -9.28 -1.88 -5.03
CA LEU A 8 -8.35 -0.77 -5.11
C LEU A 8 -6.97 -1.24 -4.66
N LYS A 9 -6.04 -1.42 -5.61
CA LYS A 9 -4.64 -1.72 -5.30
C LYS A 9 -3.85 -0.43 -5.17
N LEU A 10 -3.28 -0.19 -3.99
CA LEU A 10 -2.32 0.88 -3.72
C LEU A 10 -0.90 0.30 -3.63
N SER A 11 0.08 1.05 -4.12
CA SER A 11 1.48 0.74 -3.87
C SER A 11 1.87 1.32 -2.51
N GLY A 12 2.71 0.63 -1.75
CA GLY A 12 3.17 1.15 -0.46
C GLY A 12 3.89 2.49 -0.61
N GLU A 13 4.64 2.63 -1.71
CA GLU A 13 5.34 3.86 -2.05
C GLU A 13 4.42 5.07 -2.17
N SER A 14 3.15 4.89 -2.59
CA SER A 14 2.20 5.99 -2.66
C SER A 14 1.83 6.54 -1.28
N LEU A 15 2.10 5.79 -0.21
CA LEU A 15 1.89 6.22 1.18
C LEU A 15 3.08 7.00 1.76
N MET A 16 4.21 7.12 1.05
CA MET A 16 5.42 7.77 1.57
C MET A 16 5.37 9.31 1.48
N GLY A 17 4.51 9.87 0.63
CA GLY A 17 4.53 11.31 0.33
C GLY A 17 5.90 11.71 -0.23
N ASP A 18 6.49 12.77 0.33
CA ASP A 18 7.84 13.22 -0.02
C ASP A 18 8.96 12.49 0.73
N LYS A 19 8.62 11.51 1.59
CA LYS A 19 9.59 10.71 2.34
C LYS A 19 10.23 9.66 1.44
N GLN A 20 11.49 9.32 1.74
CA GLN A 20 12.18 8.21 1.07
C GLN A 20 11.80 6.82 1.63
N TYR A 21 11.17 6.77 2.81
CA TYR A 21 10.84 5.54 3.53
C TYR A 21 9.69 5.76 4.52
N GLY A 22 8.92 4.72 4.81
CA GLY A 22 7.91 4.69 5.87
C GLY A 22 6.53 5.16 5.41
N ILE A 23 5.78 5.83 6.31
CA ILE A 23 4.40 6.25 6.07
C ILE A 23 4.27 7.75 6.33
N ASP A 24 3.62 8.46 5.40
CA ASP A 24 3.18 9.84 5.55
C ASP A 24 1.70 9.88 5.97
N ASN A 25 1.45 10.36 7.17
CA ASN A 25 0.11 10.45 7.75
C ASN A 25 -0.81 11.37 6.96
N GLU A 26 -0.29 12.42 6.30
CA GLU A 26 -1.12 13.31 5.48
C GLU A 26 -1.55 12.62 4.19
N ARG A 27 -0.68 11.82 3.56
CA ARG A 27 -1.07 10.98 2.41
C ARG A 27 -2.11 9.93 2.79
N VAL A 28 -1.91 9.24 3.92
CA VAL A 28 -2.89 8.26 4.42
C VAL A 28 -4.23 8.91 4.68
N ARG A 29 -4.25 10.08 5.33
CA ARG A 29 -5.49 10.83 5.61
C ARG A 29 -6.19 11.24 4.32
N GLN A 30 -5.45 11.74 3.33
CA GLN A 30 -6.01 12.10 2.03
C GLN A 30 -6.68 10.90 1.36
N TYR A 31 -6.00 9.75 1.29
CA TYR A 31 -6.59 8.54 0.70
C TYR A 31 -7.81 8.04 1.46
N ALA A 32 -7.79 8.08 2.79
CA ALA A 32 -8.94 7.70 3.60
C ALA A 32 -10.16 8.60 3.29
N GLN A 33 -9.96 9.91 3.11
CA GLN A 33 -11.02 10.84 2.74
C GLN A 33 -11.55 10.58 1.34
N ASP A 34 -10.68 10.37 0.36
CA ASP A 34 -11.05 10.09 -1.03
C ASP A 34 -11.84 8.78 -1.14
N ILE A 35 -11.37 7.72 -0.47
CA ILE A 35 -12.03 6.42 -0.43
C ILE A 35 -13.38 6.52 0.27
N LYS A 36 -13.46 7.25 1.38
CA LYS A 36 -14.74 7.51 2.08
C LYS A 36 -15.73 8.21 1.16
N ALA A 37 -15.31 9.25 0.45
CA ALA A 37 -16.20 10.00 -0.45
C ALA A 37 -16.78 9.13 -1.58
N VAL A 38 -16.05 8.10 -2.01
CA VAL A 38 -16.52 7.13 -3.02
C VAL A 38 -17.39 6.05 -2.38
N HIS A 39 -17.01 5.53 -1.21
CA HIS A 39 -17.79 4.57 -0.44
C HIS A 39 -19.18 5.11 -0.07
N ASP A 40 -19.26 6.38 0.36
CA ASP A 40 -20.51 7.05 0.75
C ASP A 40 -21.50 7.19 -0.43
N ARG A 41 -21.04 7.01 -1.68
CA ARG A 41 -21.88 6.94 -2.88
C ARG A 41 -22.41 5.52 -3.16
N GLY A 42 -22.18 4.57 -2.26
CA GLY A 42 -22.66 3.19 -2.34
C GLY A 42 -21.73 2.23 -3.10
N LEU A 43 -20.48 2.61 -3.36
CA LEU A 43 -19.50 1.71 -3.96
C LEU A 43 -18.89 0.78 -2.90
N GLU A 44 -18.87 -0.51 -3.17
CA GLU A 44 -18.19 -1.50 -2.35
C GLU A 44 -16.69 -1.53 -2.71
N ILE A 45 -15.81 -1.35 -1.72
CA ILE A 45 -14.37 -1.19 -1.97
C ILE A 45 -13.60 -2.19 -1.11
N ALA A 46 -12.83 -3.06 -1.76
CA ALA A 46 -11.75 -3.81 -1.12
C ALA A 46 -10.42 -3.11 -1.42
N ILE A 47 -9.50 -3.05 -0.46
CA ILE A 47 -8.22 -2.36 -0.61
C ILE A 47 -7.09 -3.38 -0.46
N VAL A 48 -6.13 -3.34 -1.37
CA VAL A 48 -4.87 -4.09 -1.30
C VAL A 48 -3.72 -3.09 -1.28
N ILE A 49 -2.83 -3.18 -0.29
CA ILE A 49 -1.68 -2.28 -0.15
C ILE A 49 -0.42 -3.14 -0.18
N GLY A 50 0.59 -2.74 -0.96
CA GLY A 50 1.92 -3.37 -0.89
C GLY A 50 2.79 -2.72 0.19
N GLY A 51 3.73 -3.46 0.78
CA GLY A 51 4.66 -2.94 1.81
C GLY A 51 5.97 -2.34 1.31
N GLY A 52 6.05 -1.96 0.01
CA GLY A 52 7.30 -1.53 -0.64
C GLY A 52 7.94 -0.25 -0.07
N ASN A 53 7.19 0.51 0.71
CA ASN A 53 7.64 1.67 1.48
C ASN A 53 8.37 1.32 2.78
N ILE A 54 8.20 0.09 3.29
CA ILE A 54 8.79 -0.41 4.54
C ILE A 54 9.81 -1.51 4.27
N PHE A 55 9.59 -2.35 3.25
CA PHE A 55 10.55 -3.37 2.87
C PHE A 55 10.53 -3.67 1.37
N ARG A 56 11.72 -3.80 0.77
CA ARG A 56 11.89 -4.20 -0.63
C ARG A 56 12.72 -5.48 -0.69
N GLY A 57 12.10 -6.60 -1.07
CA GLY A 57 12.76 -7.91 -1.17
C GLY A 57 14.00 -7.89 -2.08
N LEU A 58 13.96 -7.13 -3.17
CA LEU A 58 15.10 -6.96 -4.09
C LEU A 58 16.34 -6.35 -3.43
N SER A 59 16.17 -5.54 -2.39
CA SER A 59 17.30 -4.97 -1.63
C SER A 59 17.87 -6.00 -0.66
N ALA A 60 17.03 -6.87 -0.10
CA ALA A 60 17.42 -7.88 0.87
C ALA A 60 18.12 -9.10 0.23
N GLU A 61 17.69 -9.54 -0.96
CA GLU A 61 18.41 -10.58 -1.72
C GLU A 61 19.86 -10.16 -2.01
N LYS A 62 20.08 -8.87 -2.33
CA LYS A 62 21.44 -8.31 -2.53
C LYS A 62 22.27 -8.30 -1.25
N SER A 63 21.64 -8.35 -0.07
CA SER A 63 22.30 -8.43 1.23
C SER A 63 22.55 -9.88 1.69
N GLY A 64 22.25 -10.88 0.85
CA GLY A 64 22.43 -12.29 1.17
C GLY A 64 21.29 -12.91 1.97
N MET A 65 20.13 -12.24 2.06
CA MET A 65 18.93 -12.79 2.70
C MET A 65 18.29 -13.85 1.80
N ASP A 66 17.82 -14.95 2.41
CA ASP A 66 17.01 -15.93 1.71
C ASP A 66 15.71 -15.28 1.18
N ARG A 67 15.36 -15.62 -0.06
CA ARG A 67 14.22 -15.00 -0.74
C ARG A 67 12.90 -15.19 -0.01
N ALA A 68 12.65 -16.37 0.58
CA ALA A 68 11.40 -16.61 1.30
C ALA A 68 11.30 -15.73 2.55
N GLN A 69 12.42 -15.55 3.27
CA GLN A 69 12.46 -14.63 4.41
C GLN A 69 12.21 -13.17 3.98
N ALA A 70 12.78 -12.74 2.86
CA ALA A 70 12.53 -11.41 2.30
C ALA A 70 11.05 -11.21 1.92
N ASP A 71 10.42 -12.21 1.29
CA ASP A 71 8.99 -12.15 0.96
C ASP A 71 8.11 -12.10 2.22
N TYR A 72 8.44 -12.86 3.27
CA TYR A 72 7.74 -12.78 4.56
C TYR A 72 7.84 -11.39 5.19
N MET A 73 9.02 -10.77 5.17
CA MET A 73 9.19 -9.40 5.65
C MET A 73 8.36 -8.41 4.83
N GLY A 74 8.31 -8.58 3.50
CA GLY A 74 7.50 -7.74 2.62
C GLY A 74 5.98 -7.87 2.85
N MET A 75 5.51 -9.02 3.36
CA MET A 75 4.10 -9.22 3.70
C MET A 75 3.71 -8.68 5.09
N LEU A 76 4.67 -8.55 6.02
CA LEU A 76 4.48 -7.91 7.34
C LEU A 76 4.62 -6.39 7.30
N ALA A 77 5.17 -5.86 6.21
CA ALA A 77 5.48 -4.47 5.98
C ALA A 77 4.24 -3.60 5.74
#